data_AF-A0A937ZST9-F1
#
_entry.id   AF-A0A937ZST9-F1
#
_cell.length_a   1.000
_cell.length_b   1.000
_cell.length_c   1.000
_cell.angle_alpha   90.00
_cell.angle_beta   90.00
_cell.angle_gamma   90.00
#
_symmetry.space_group_name_H-M   'P 1'
#
loop_
_entity.id
_entity.type
_entity.pdbx_description
1 polymer ?
#
loop_
_entity_poly.entity_id
_entity_poly.type
_entity_poly.pdbx_seq_one_letter_code
_entity_poly.pdbx_strand_id
1 'polypeptide(L)'
;MTDFGLFGLLGRRDRDKDIGAVIREATEHARLGEQVGFSTAWFAEHHFSNYSLTVSPLMMVAHLAAVTKTIRLGTSVVLGCL
;
A
#
# COMPACT_ATOMS: atom_id res chain seq x y z
N MET A 1 17.83 -4.66 17.66
CA MET A 1 16.90 -3.55 17.35
C MET A 1 15.83 -4.12 16.44
N THR A 2 14.56 -4.01 16.82
CA THR A 2 13.45 -4.62 16.07
C THR A 2 13.03 -3.71 14.93
N ASP A 3 12.85 -4.28 13.74
CA ASP A 3 12.45 -3.57 12.53
C ASP A 3 10.98 -3.89 12.20
N PHE A 4 10.15 -2.86 11.99
CA PHE A 4 8.71 -3.00 11.76
C PHE A 4 8.32 -2.44 10.39
N GLY A 5 7.52 -3.21 9.67
CA GLY A 5 6.95 -2.83 8.37
C GLY A 5 5.42 -2.77 8.38
N LEU A 6 4.87 -1.89 7.54
CA LEU A 6 3.44 -1.78 7.27
C LEU A 6 3.08 -2.65 6.06
N PHE A 7 1.99 -3.43 6.15
CA PHE A 7 1.47 -4.19 5.03
C PHE A 7 0.13 -3.62 4.55
N GLY A 8 0.12 -3.08 3.33
CA GLY A 8 -1.02 -2.40 2.72
C GLY A 8 -1.76 -3.29 1.73
N LEU A 9 -2.82 -3.96 2.19
CA LEU A 9 -3.67 -4.81 1.34
C LEU A 9 -4.78 -4.02 0.61
N LEU A 10 -5.19 -2.86 1.11
CA LEU A 10 -6.23 -2.02 0.49
C LEU A 10 -7.57 -2.75 0.27
N GLY A 11 -8.03 -3.50 1.28
CA GLY A 11 -9.29 -4.22 1.18
C GLY A 11 -10.51 -3.31 1.19
N ARG A 12 -11.44 -3.55 0.25
CA ARG A 12 -12.74 -2.87 0.17
C ARG A 12 -13.85 -3.82 0.63
N ARG A 13 -13.95 -3.97 1.95
CA ARG A 13 -14.97 -4.83 2.58
C ARG A 13 -16.37 -4.26 2.42
N ASP A 14 -16.51 -2.96 2.63
CA ASP A 14 -17.71 -2.20 2.34
C ASP A 14 -17.76 -1.84 0.84
N ARG A 15 -18.79 -2.34 0.16
CA ARG A 15 -18.98 -2.13 -1.28
C ARG A 15 -19.46 -0.73 -1.63
N ASP A 16 -19.98 0.02 -0.67
CA ASP A 16 -20.46 1.39 -0.89
C ASP A 16 -19.35 2.42 -0.67
N LYS A 17 -18.28 2.03 0.02
CA LYS A 17 -17.10 2.87 0.23
C LYS A 17 -16.47 3.29 -1.10
N ASP A 18 -16.22 4.57 -1.29
CA ASP A 18 -15.52 5.10 -2.46
C ASP A 18 -14.13 4.45 -2.64
N ILE A 19 -13.81 4.04 -3.86
CA ILE A 19 -12.49 3.49 -4.21
C ILE A 19 -11.41 4.53 -3.95
N GLY A 20 -11.65 5.78 -4.33
CA GLY A 20 -10.71 6.87 -4.11
C GLY A 20 -10.39 7.07 -2.63
N ALA A 21 -11.38 6.87 -1.75
CA ALA A 21 -11.19 6.96 -0.31
C ALA A 21 -10.25 5.87 0.21
N VAL A 22 -10.38 4.63 -0.27
CA VAL A 22 -9.47 3.53 0.12
C VAL A 22 -8.02 3.83 -0.32
N ILE A 23 -7.83 4.39 -1.51
CA ILE A 23 -6.50 4.80 -1.98
C ILE A 23 -5.94 5.93 -1.10
N ARG A 24 -6.75 6.98 -0.82
CA ARG A 24 -6.32 8.08 0.06
C ARG A 24 -5.96 7.60 1.46
N GLU A 25 -6.73 6.68 2.04
CA GLU A 25 -6.41 6.08 3.33
C GLU A 25 -5.10 5.30 3.29
N ALA A 26 -4.82 4.54 2.23
CA ALA A 26 -3.54 3.86 2.08
C ALA A 26 -2.37 4.84 2.00
N THR A 27 -2.56 5.96 1.32
CA THR A 27 -1.58 7.06 1.28
C THR A 27 -1.33 7.63 2.68
N GLU A 28 -2.39 7.91 3.44
CA GLU A 28 -2.26 8.41 4.81
C GLU A 28 -1.62 7.37 5.75
N HIS A 29 -1.91 6.08 5.59
CA HIS A 29 -1.24 5.03 6.35
C HIS A 29 0.26 5.00 6.09
N ALA A 30 0.72 5.20 4.84
CA ALA A 30 2.14 5.27 4.54
C ALA A 30 2.80 6.51 5.16
N ARG A 31 2.15 7.69 5.09
CA ARG A 31 2.64 8.94 5.68
C ARG A 31 2.71 8.87 7.21
N LEU A 32 1.69 8.33 7.85
CA LEU A 32 1.65 8.16 9.29
C LEU A 32 2.62 7.07 9.74
N GLY A 33 2.71 5.97 8.98
CA GLY A 33 3.68 4.90 9.20
C GLY A 33 5.11 5.43 9.24
N GLU A 34 5.47 6.29 8.28
CA GLU A 34 6.75 7.00 8.29
C GLU A 34 6.95 7.84 9.56
N GLN A 35 5.94 8.63 9.95
CA GLN A 35 6.03 9.52 11.12
C GLN A 35 6.21 8.76 12.44
N VAL A 36 5.60 7.58 12.58
CA VAL A 36 5.70 6.77 13.80
C VAL A 36 6.87 5.78 13.77
N GLY A 37 7.68 5.79 12.71
CA GLY A 37 8.95 5.05 12.65
C GLY A 37 8.89 3.67 12.03
N PHE A 38 7.86 3.33 11.23
CA PHE A 38 7.93 2.15 10.38
C PHE A 38 9.02 2.32 9.32
N SER A 39 9.79 1.25 9.09
CA SER A 39 10.92 1.31 8.15
C SER A 39 10.50 1.10 6.71
N THR A 40 9.48 0.28 6.48
CA THR A 40 9.05 -0.14 5.14
C THR A 40 7.54 -0.29 5.03
N ALA A 41 6.96 0.15 3.92
CA ALA A 41 5.58 -0.17 3.53
C ALA A 41 5.55 -1.11 2.32
N TRP A 42 4.76 -2.19 2.43
CA TRP A 42 4.68 -3.28 1.47
C TRP A 42 3.28 -3.38 0.86
N PHE A 43 3.20 -3.52 -0.48
CA PHE A 43 1.94 -3.59 -1.22
C PHE A 43 1.85 -4.88 -2.04
N ALA A 44 0.73 -5.60 -1.91
CA ALA A 44 0.50 -6.89 -2.56
C ALA A 44 -0.39 -6.75 -3.80
N GLU A 45 0.01 -7.39 -4.90
CA GLU A 45 -0.77 -7.38 -6.15
C GLU A 45 -1.98 -8.31 -6.09
N HIS A 46 -3.15 -7.78 -6.46
CA HIS A 46 -4.39 -8.55 -6.58
C HIS A 46 -5.26 -8.02 -7.72
N HIS A 47 -5.90 -8.93 -8.44
CA HIS A 47 -6.75 -8.61 -9.58
C HIS A 47 -8.18 -9.11 -9.35
N PHE A 48 -9.15 -8.38 -9.91
CA PHE A 48 -10.56 -8.80 -10.02
C PHE A 48 -11.25 -9.20 -8.71
N SER A 49 -10.84 -8.61 -7.57
CA SER A 49 -11.43 -8.90 -6.27
C SER A 49 -11.67 -7.63 -5.45
N ASN A 50 -12.57 -7.70 -4.47
CA ASN A 50 -12.72 -6.67 -3.43
C ASN A 50 -11.82 -6.95 -2.20
N TYR A 51 -11.01 -8.01 -2.25
CA TYR A 51 -10.06 -8.37 -1.20
C TYR A 51 -8.90 -7.36 -1.12
N SER A 52 -8.46 -6.83 -2.26
CA SER A 52 -7.45 -5.79 -2.39
C SER A 52 -7.73 -4.97 -3.65
N LEU A 53 -7.58 -3.65 -3.55
CA LEU A 53 -7.67 -2.73 -4.68
C LEU A 53 -6.31 -2.46 -5.36
N THR A 54 -5.23 -3.08 -4.87
CA THR A 54 -3.89 -2.89 -5.42
C THR A 54 -3.68 -3.76 -6.66
N VAL A 55 -4.14 -3.29 -7.82
CA VAL A 55 -3.94 -3.98 -9.12
C VAL A 55 -2.53 -3.83 -9.68
N SER A 56 -1.81 -2.79 -9.29
CA SER A 56 -0.41 -2.59 -9.62
C SER A 56 0.32 -2.06 -8.40
N PRO A 57 1.04 -2.91 -7.63
CA PRO A 57 1.78 -2.44 -6.47
C PRO A 57 2.92 -1.50 -6.87
N LEU A 58 3.46 -1.60 -8.09
CA LEU A 58 4.46 -0.68 -8.61
C LEU A 58 3.91 0.74 -8.78
N MET A 59 2.69 0.89 -9.31
CA MET A 59 2.05 2.20 -9.41
C MET A 59 1.70 2.78 -8.04
N MET A 60 1.29 1.94 -7.09
CA MET A 60 1.08 2.37 -5.71
C MET A 60 2.38 2.88 -5.08
N VAL A 61 3.47 2.11 -5.19
CA VAL A 61 4.79 2.50 -4.68
C VAL A 61 5.25 3.82 -5.33
N ALA A 62 5.10 3.96 -6.65
CA ALA A 62 5.44 5.21 -7.35
C ALA A 62 4.63 6.41 -6.85
N HIS A 63 3.33 6.23 -6.61
CA HIS A 63 2.48 7.27 -6.03
C HIS A 63 2.95 7.68 -4.62
N LEU A 64 3.26 6.70 -3.76
CA LEU A 64 3.69 6.94 -2.39
C LEU A 64 5.08 7.57 -2.31
N ALA A 65 5.98 7.23 -3.23
CA ALA A 65 7.32 7.80 -3.29
C ALA A 65 7.30 9.33 -3.49
N ALA A 66 6.23 9.88 -4.08
CA ALA A 66 6.06 11.32 -4.24
C ALA A 66 5.64 12.04 -2.95
N VAL A 67 5.12 11.31 -1.95
CA VAL A 67 4.50 11.89 -0.74
C VAL A 67 5.12 11.41 0.59
N THR A 68 6.10 10.50 0.53
CA THR A 68 6.93 10.08 1.66
C THR A 68 8.40 10.43 1.40
N LYS A 69 9.26 10.36 2.43
CA LYS A 69 10.67 10.83 2.34
C LYS A 69 11.70 9.79 2.77
N THR A 70 11.41 9.02 3.81
CA THR A 70 12.37 8.14 4.49
C THR A 70 11.88 6.70 4.60
N ILE A 71 10.57 6.46 4.65
CA ILE A 71 10.04 5.09 4.65
C ILE A 71 10.37 4.42 3.31
N ARG A 72 10.89 3.18 3.39
CA ARG A 72 11.11 2.36 2.21
C ARG A 72 9.78 1.88 1.66
N LEU A 73 9.67 1.81 0.34
CA LEU A 73 8.45 1.36 -0.32
C LEU A 73 8.77 0.13 -1.15
N GLY A 74 7.95 -0.90 -1.05
CA GLY A 74 8.20 -2.17 -1.70
C GLY A 74 6.94 -2.95 -2.06
N THR A 75 7.14 -3.97 -2.87
CA THR A 75 6.09 -4.89 -3.30
C THR A 75 6.19 -6.20 -2.54
N SER A 76 5.07 -6.76 -2.11
CA SER A 76 5.01 -8.06 -1.43
C SER A 76 3.71 -8.78 -1.81
N VAL A 77 3.57 -9.29 -3.04
CA VAL A 77 4.57 -9.41 -4.12
C VAL A 77 4.02 -8.82 -5.43
N VAL A 78 4.89 -8.60 -6.41
CA VAL A 78 4.48 -8.49 -7.82
C VAL A 78 4.19 -9.90 -8.34
N LEU A 79 3.08 -10.08 -9.04
CA LEU A 79 2.78 -11.33 -9.73
C LEU A 79 3.38 -11.25 -11.14
N GLY A 80 4.50 -11.95 -11.36
CA GLY A 80 5.15 -12.02 -12.67
C GLY A 80 4.29 -12.73 -13.70
N CYS A 81 4.44 -12.37 -14.97
CA CYS A 81 3.92 -13.18 -16.07
C CYS A 81 4.72 -14.49 -16.14
N LEU A 82 4.01 -15.63 -16.08
CA LEU A 82 4.53 -16.93 -16.49
C LEU A 82 4.61 -17.01 -18.01
#